data_AF-A0A840NH79-F1
#
_entry.id   AF-A0A840NH79-F1
#
_cell.length_a   1.000
_cell.length_b   1.000
_cell.length_c   1.000
_cell.angle_alpha   90.00
_cell.angle_beta   90.00
_cell.angle_gamma   90.00
#
_symmetry.space_group_name_H-M   'P 1'
#
loop_
_entity.id
_entity.type
_entity.pdbx_description
1 polymer ?
#
loop_
_entity_poly.entity_id
_entity_poly.type
_entity_poly.pdbx_seq_one_letter_code
_entity_poly.pdbx_strand_id
1 'polypeptide(L)'
;MDVVFVVTFALLCIAGLLTLIRLILGASTLDRIVALDVLLTLIVAGTCVSMGWLRDGSNIALLAAFALLTFIGSISAARLVEKKEPYR
;
A
#
# COMPACT_ATOMS: atom_id res chain seq x y z
N MET A 1 -11.95 23.20 3.02
CA MET A 1 -11.30 21.99 3.56
C MET A 1 -11.11 20.91 2.50
N ASP A 2 -11.85 20.96 1.40
CA ASP A 2 -11.71 20.05 0.24
C ASP A 2 -10.32 20.11 -0.44
N VAL A 3 -9.69 21.28 -0.50
CA VAL A 3 -8.37 21.44 -1.13
C VAL A 3 -7.31 20.51 -0.54
N VAL A 4 -7.33 20.30 0.79
CA VAL A 4 -6.37 19.42 1.47
C VAL A 4 -6.56 17.97 1.02
N PHE A 5 -7.81 17.53 0.88
CA PHE A 5 -8.10 16.19 0.40
C PHE A 5 -7.74 16.01 -1.08
N VAL A 6 -7.96 17.02 -1.93
CA VAL A 6 -7.55 16.96 -3.36
C VAL A 6 -6.04 16.83 -3.46
N VAL A 7 -5.28 17.65 -2.71
CA VAL A 7 -3.81 17.60 -2.71
C VAL A 7 -3.33 16.25 -2.19
N THR A 8 -3.92 15.73 -1.12
CA THR A 8 -3.55 14.43 -0.55
C THR A 8 -3.82 13.31 -1.56
N PHE A 9 -4.97 13.33 -2.22
CA PHE A 9 -5.33 12.33 -3.23
C PHE A 9 -4.42 12.40 -4.46
N ALA A 10 -4.05 13.60 -4.90
CA ALA A 10 -3.09 13.78 -5.99
C ALA A 10 -1.71 13.22 -5.63
N LEU A 11 -1.22 13.47 -4.41
CA LEU A 11 0.05 12.91 -3.93
C LEU A 11 0.01 11.38 -3.85
N LEU A 12 -1.11 10.81 -3.37
CA LEU A 12 -1.35 9.36 -3.35
C LEU A 12 -1.32 8.76 -4.75
N CYS A 13 -1.96 9.40 -5.73
CA CYS A 13 -1.91 8.96 -7.14
C CYS A 13 -0.50 9.01 -7.71
N ILE A 14 0.26 10.08 -7.44
CA ILE A 14 1.65 10.20 -7.89
C ILE A 14 2.51 9.10 -7.27
N ALA A 15 2.38 8.86 -5.96
CA ALA A 15 3.09 7.78 -5.27
C ALA A 15 2.70 6.39 -5.81
N GLY A 16 1.42 6.18 -6.13
CA GLY A 16 0.89 4.98 -6.79
C GLY A 16 1.51 4.75 -8.18
N LEU A 17 1.64 5.82 -8.97
CA LEU A 17 2.28 5.74 -10.28
C LEU A 17 3.76 5.37 -10.14
N LEU A 18 4.47 6.03 -9.22
CA LEU A 18 5.89 5.76 -8.98
C LEU A 18 6.12 4.32 -8.49
N THR A 19 5.25 3.81 -7.61
CA THR A 19 5.34 2.41 -7.14
C THR A 19 5.01 1.42 -8.24
N LEU A 20 4.06 1.70 -9.13
CA LEU A 20 3.80 0.90 -10.33
C LEU A 20 5.01 0.85 -11.26
N ILE A 21 5.66 1.99 -11.50
CA ILE A 21 6.89 2.06 -12.30
C ILE A 21 7.98 1.20 -11.64
N ARG A 22 8.16 1.31 -10.32
CA ARG A 22 9.11 0.48 -9.54
C ARG A 22 8.79 -1.01 -9.65
N LEU A 23 7.52 -1.39 -9.55
CA LEU A 23 7.06 -2.77 -9.66
C LEU A 23 7.42 -3.39 -11.02
N ILE A 24 7.26 -2.62 -12.10
CA ILE A 24 7.55 -3.09 -13.46
C ILE A 24 9.06 -3.16 -13.73
N LEU A 25 9.82 -2.16 -13.27
CA LEU A 25 11.28 -2.10 -13.48
C LEU A 25 12.08 -2.96 -12.48
N GLY A 26 11.47 -3.45 -11.40
CA GLY A 26 12.14 -4.23 -10.37
C GLY A 26 12.79 -5.51 -10.94
N ALA A 27 14.12 -5.59 -10.83
CA ALA A 27 14.91 -6.73 -11.29
C ALA A 27 14.86 -7.94 -10.33
N SER A 28 14.58 -7.70 -9.03
CA SER A 28 14.47 -8.74 -8.01
C SER A 28 13.01 -9.09 -7.72
N THR A 29 12.69 -10.39 -7.64
CA THR A 29 11.35 -10.88 -7.23
C THR A 29 10.94 -10.31 -5.88
N LEU A 30 11.90 -10.07 -4.99
CA LEU A 30 11.65 -9.55 -3.66
C LEU A 30 11.21 -8.07 -3.70
N ASP A 31 11.90 -7.26 -4.50
CA ASP A 31 11.56 -5.84 -4.69
C ASP A 31 10.15 -5.69 -5.27
N ARG A 32 9.74 -6.61 -6.17
CA ARG A 32 8.37 -6.65 -6.68
C ARG A 32 7.33 -6.94 -5.61
N ILE A 33 7.60 -7.86 -4.68
CA ILE A 33 6.68 -8.18 -3.59
C ILE A 33 6.53 -6.98 -2.65
N VAL A 34 7.65 -6.33 -2.29
CA VAL A 34 7.61 -5.11 -1.47
C VAL A 34 6.89 -3.98 -2.20
N ALA A 35 7.14 -3.77 -3.49
CA ALA A 35 6.44 -2.77 -4.28
C ALA A 35 4.93 -3.02 -4.33
N LEU A 36 4.51 -4.29 -4.39
CA LEU A 36 3.09 -4.67 -4.33
C LEU A 36 2.47 -4.37 -2.96
N ASP A 37 3.19 -4.65 -1.86
CA ASP A 37 2.76 -4.33 -0.49
C ASP A 37 2.57 -2.81 -0.29
N VAL A 38 3.50 -2.00 -0.80
CA VAL A 38 3.39 -0.54 -0.77
C VAL A 38 2.22 -0.06 -1.63
N LEU A 39 1.99 -0.66 -2.81
CA LEU A 39 0.86 -0.31 -3.66
C LEU A 39 -0.48 -0.59 -2.96
N LEU A 40 -0.61 -1.74 -2.28
CA LEU A 40 -1.78 -2.06 -1.47
C LEU A 40 -1.97 -1.04 -0.34
N THR A 41 -0.89 -0.67 0.36
CA THR A 41 -0.92 0.36 1.40
C THR A 41 -1.43 1.70 0.87
N LEU A 42 -1.00 2.12 -0.33
CA LEU A 42 -1.45 3.35 -0.99
C LEU A 42 -2.95 3.31 -1.33
N ILE A 43 -3.47 2.17 -1.79
CA ILE A 43 -4.91 1.99 -2.08
C ILE A 43 -5.75 2.14 -0.80
N VAL A 44 -5.28 1.56 0.32
CA VAL A 44 -5.95 1.68 1.63
C VAL A 44 -5.93 3.13 2.11
N ALA A 45 -4.81 3.83 1.98
CA ALA A 45 -4.70 5.24 2.32
C ALA A 45 -5.63 6.12 1.47
N GLY A 46 -5.72 5.89 0.15
CA GLY A 46 -6.66 6.58 -0.74
C GLY A 46 -8.11 6.34 -0.36
N THR A 47 -8.45 5.11 0.03
CA THR A 47 -9.78 4.78 0.56
C THR A 47 -10.07 5.58 1.83
N CYS A 48 -9.11 5.66 2.75
CA CYS A 48 -9.26 6.43 4.00
C CYS A 48 -9.53 7.92 3.73
N VAL A 49 -8.83 8.53 2.76
CA VAL A 49 -9.05 9.92 2.32
C VAL A 49 -10.46 10.10 1.76
N SER A 50 -10.95 9.17 0.93
CA SER A 50 -12.31 9.23 0.38
C SER A 50 -13.40 9.13 1.46
N MET A 51 -13.18 8.35 2.52
CA MET A 51 -14.10 8.26 3.66
C MET A 51 -14.14 9.56 4.47
N GLY A 52 -12.99 10.20 4.67
CA GLY A 52 -12.92 11.52 5.29
C GLY A 52 -13.64 12.59 4.47
N TRP A 53 -13.58 12.50 3.14
CA TRP A 53 -14.31 13.40 2.23
C TRP A 53 -15.82 13.19 2.32
N LEU A 54 -16.28 11.94 2.20
CA LEU A 54 -17.71 11.61 2.19
C LEU A 54 -18.37 11.78 3.57
N ARG A 55 -17.55 11.92 4.64
CA ARG A 55 -17.97 11.95 6.06
C ARG A 55 -18.79 10.73 6.47
N ASP A 56 -18.62 9.62 5.75
CA ASP A 56 -19.34 8.38 5.96
C ASP A 56 -18.35 7.28 6.38
N GLY A 57 -18.51 6.83 7.63
CA GLY A 57 -17.65 5.86 8.28
C GLY A 57 -18.03 4.41 8.03
N SER A 58 -19.01 4.13 7.16
CA SER A 58 -19.58 2.78 7.03
C SER A 58 -18.55 1.70 6.63
N ASN A 59 -17.44 2.07 6.00
CA ASN A 59 -16.38 1.14 5.56
C ASN A 59 -15.19 1.01 6.54
N ILE A 60 -15.28 1.54 7.77
CA ILE A 60 -14.15 1.54 8.72
C ILE A 60 -13.73 0.10 9.06
N ALA A 61 -14.70 -0.80 9.23
CA ALA A 61 -14.44 -2.22 9.47
C ALA A 61 -13.72 -2.89 8.30
N LEU A 62 -14.10 -2.55 7.06
CA LEU A 62 -13.43 -3.04 5.85
C LEU A 62 -11.98 -2.53 5.79
N LEU A 63 -11.77 -1.25 6.11
CA LEU A 63 -10.45 -0.62 6.13
C LEU A 63 -9.53 -1.26 7.18
N ALA A 64 -10.07 -1.60 8.36
CA ALA A 64 -9.36 -2.35 9.38
C ALA A 64 -8.95 -3.74 8.87
N ALA A 65 -9.85 -4.45 8.17
CA ALA A 65 -9.53 -5.74 7.56
C ALA A 65 -8.41 -5.61 6.50
N PHE A 66 -8.47 -4.60 5.63
CA PHE A 66 -7.41 -4.32 4.66
C PHE A 66 -6.07 -3.95 5.31
N ALA A 67 -6.08 -3.19 6.41
CA ALA A 67 -4.87 -2.87 7.17
C ALA A 67 -4.22 -4.14 7.73
N LEU A 68 -5.02 -5.06 8.27
CA LEU A 68 -4.53 -6.37 8.74
C LEU A 68 -3.98 -7.21 7.59
N LEU A 69 -4.67 -7.26 6.45
CA LEU A 69 -4.21 -7.98 5.26
C LEU A 69 -2.87 -7.43 4.74
N THR A 70 -2.72 -6.11 4.73
CA THR A 70 -1.47 -5.45 4.31
C THR A 70 -0.34 -5.76 5.29
N PHE A 71 -0.60 -5.75 6.60
CA PHE A 71 0.37 -6.16 7.61
C PHE A 71 0.81 -7.63 7.43
N ILE A 72 -0.13 -8.53 7.17
CA ILE A 72 0.16 -9.94 6.87
C ILE A 72 0.97 -10.07 5.57
N GLY A 73 0.67 -9.25 4.56
CA GLY A 73 1.42 -9.16 3.30
C GLY A 73 2.90 -8.83 3.54
N SER A 74 3.17 -7.79 4.33
CA SER A 74 4.52 -7.37 4.71
C SER A 74 5.28 -8.46 5.49
N ILE A 75 4.63 -9.12 6.47
CA ILE A 75 5.24 -10.24 7.20
C ILE A 75 5.58 -11.40 6.26
N SER A 76 4.67 -11.72 5.34
CA SER A 76 4.87 -12.82 4.38
C SER A 76 6.04 -12.53 3.44
N ALA A 77 6.19 -11.27 3.02
CA ALA A 77 7.34 -10.80 2.27
C ALA A 77 8.64 -10.94 3.07
N ALA A 78 8.66 -10.54 4.34
CA ALA A 78 9.82 -10.65 5.22
C ALA A 78 10.26 -12.11 5.43
N ARG A 79 9.32 -13.04 5.65
CA ARG A 79 9.66 -14.48 5.76
C ARG A 79 10.25 -15.05 4.48
N LEU A 80 9.83 -14.54 3.31
CA LEU A 80 10.38 -14.97 2.04
C LEU A 80 11.83 -14.50 1.85
N VAL A 81 12.19 -13.33 2.41
CA VAL A 81 13.60 -12.87 2.50
C VAL A 81 14.40 -13.84 3.35
N GLU A 82 13.92 -14.12 4.56
CA GLU A 82 14.61 -14.96 5.55
C GLU A 82 14.88 -16.37 5.00
N LYS A 83 13.90 -16.97 4.30
CA LYS A 83 14.07 -18.28 3.66
C LYS A 83 15.10 -18.26 2.51
N LYS A 84 15.40 -17.09 1.95
CA LYS A 84 16.36 -16.91 0.86
C LYS A 84 17.77 -16.52 1.32
N GLU A 85 18.03 -16.29 2.60
CA GLU A 85 19.40 -16.25 3.14
C GLU A 85 19.83 -17.69 3.44
N PRO A 86 20.64 -18.35 2.58
CA PRO A 86 21.29 -19.57 2.98
C PRO A 86 22.46 -19.15 3.86
N TYR A 87 22.39 -19.51 5.15
CA TYR A 87 23.52 -19.69 6.06
C TYR A 87 24.80 -18.94 5.70
N ARG A 88 24.95 -17.74 6.26
CA ARG A 88 26.26 -17.11 6.40
C ARG A 88 26.65 -17.08 7.87
#